data_AF-A0A1W4WTN5-F1
#
_entry.id   AF-A0A1W4WTN5-F1
#
_cell.length_a   1.000
_cell.length_b   1.000
_cell.length_c   1.000
_cell.angle_alpha   90.00
_cell.angle_beta   90.00
_cell.angle_gamma   90.00
#
_symmetry.space_group_name_H-M   'P 1'
#
loop_
_entity.id
_entity.type
_entity.pdbx_description
1 polymer ?
#
loop_
_entity_poly.entity_id
_entity_poly.type
_entity_poly.pdbx_seq_one_letter_code
_entity_poly.pdbx_strand_id
1 'polypeptide(L)'
;MLTMILLIFSMVFQPAILQSTFEELARIESYQSCYTDRDCKENSFCFGNDDNIPGRCKCEEHFIINRNRTFYECLETVQSEGSVCTRNLQCQYTLGTLSECISDICVCPEGTHLAPDNKCYKSTKLEEICLTHYNCLLSDGTYGFCVAGRCVCNYGQHPSTDKTRCVESVGLGEGCSNDDSCSVDFAVCYGVCKCIAGFIESPDNTACLKAANTFGDNCTKTVQCSAYLADTFCDQGSCVCRNGYHGYGNRCFLSARLGSTCTDKRQCAITPELERSVDCIEGVCICSKGLSSDNSYGCVLISNGNVKEKTVRQFIFITAILFIIILNE
;
A
#
# COMPACT_ATOMS: atom_id res chain seq x y z
N MET A 1 -9.08 -1.67 -62.74
CA MET A 1 -10.40 -1.03 -62.55
C MET A 1 -10.95 -1.47 -61.20
N LEU A 2 -11.27 -0.65 -60.20
CA LEU A 2 -11.13 0.79 -59.99
C LEU A 2 -11.44 1.01 -58.48
N THR A 3 -10.62 1.83 -57.80
CA THR A 3 -10.91 2.68 -56.60
C THR A 3 -11.45 2.03 -55.30
N MET A 4 -10.67 1.96 -54.20
CA MET A 4 -10.38 3.02 -53.19
C MET A 4 -11.61 3.75 -52.62
N ILE A 5 -11.93 3.52 -51.34
CA ILE A 5 -12.35 4.55 -50.38
C ILE A 5 -11.81 4.19 -48.99
N LEU A 6 -10.73 4.86 -48.57
CA LEU A 6 -10.38 5.10 -47.18
C LEU A 6 -11.33 6.19 -46.64
N LEU A 7 -11.98 5.98 -45.49
CA LEU A 7 -12.53 7.07 -44.70
C LEU A 7 -11.81 7.10 -43.34
N ILE A 8 -10.81 7.97 -43.31
CA ILE A 8 -10.11 8.45 -42.13
C ILE A 8 -11.05 9.45 -41.47
N PHE A 9 -11.65 9.11 -40.33
CA PHE A 9 -12.38 10.08 -39.49
C PHE A 9 -11.43 10.54 -38.37
N SER A 10 -10.43 11.33 -38.74
CA SER A 10 -9.66 12.14 -37.80
C SER A 10 -10.54 13.32 -37.38
N MET A 11 -11.35 13.15 -36.33
CA MET A 11 -11.88 14.28 -35.59
C MET A 11 -10.72 14.91 -34.82
N VAL A 12 -10.05 15.86 -35.49
CA VAL A 12 -9.25 16.87 -34.83
C VAL A 12 -10.21 17.68 -33.98
N PHE A 13 -10.34 17.31 -32.70
CA PHE A 13 -10.89 18.22 -31.70
C PHE A 13 -9.88 19.35 -31.54
N GLN A 14 -10.07 20.43 -32.30
CA GLN A 14 -9.39 21.70 -32.04
C GLN A 14 -9.75 22.18 -30.64
N PRO A 15 -8.78 22.60 -29.81
CA PRO A 15 -9.08 23.28 -28.56
C PRO A 15 -9.45 24.73 -28.88
N ALA A 16 -10.61 24.94 -29.50
CA ALA A 16 -11.17 26.27 -29.76
C ALA A 16 -11.56 27.02 -28.47
N ILE A 17 -11.51 26.34 -27.32
CA ILE A 17 -11.91 26.87 -26.00
C ILE A 17 -10.76 27.65 -25.34
N LEU A 18 -9.49 27.40 -25.70
CA LEU A 18 -8.35 28.08 -25.06
C LEU A 18 -8.03 29.45 -25.69
N GLN A 19 -8.44 29.66 -26.94
CA GLN A 19 -8.20 30.91 -27.65
C GLN A 19 -9.24 31.99 -27.31
N SER A 20 -10.46 31.58 -26.95
CA SER A 20 -11.54 32.52 -26.60
C SER A 20 -11.28 33.25 -25.28
N THR A 21 -10.60 32.65 -24.29
CA THR A 21 -10.38 33.29 -22.99
C THR A 21 -9.37 34.43 -23.05
N PHE A 22 -8.38 34.38 -23.97
CA PHE A 22 -7.38 35.44 -24.11
C PHE A 22 -7.89 36.64 -24.92
N GLU A 23 -8.71 36.40 -25.96
CA GLU A 23 -9.41 37.46 -26.70
C GLU A 23 -10.49 38.16 -25.86
N GLU A 24 -11.12 37.44 -24.91
CA GLU A 24 -12.14 38.00 -24.02
C GLU A 24 -11.52 38.90 -22.92
N LEU A 25 -10.28 38.59 -22.48
CA LEU A 25 -9.46 39.46 -21.61
C LEU A 25 -8.87 40.67 -22.36
N ALA A 26 -8.75 40.63 -23.68
CA ALA A 26 -8.34 41.79 -24.48
C ALA A 26 -9.46 42.84 -24.63
N ARG A 27 -10.71 42.50 -24.22
CA ARG A 27 -11.89 43.38 -24.29
C ARG A 27 -12.34 43.88 -22.92
N ILE A 28 -11.41 44.21 -22.01
CA ILE A 28 -11.76 44.87 -20.75
C ILE A 28 -11.74 46.39 -20.98
N GLU A 29 -12.82 46.88 -21.58
CA GLU A 29 -13.11 48.32 -21.68
C GLU A 29 -13.75 48.82 -20.38
N SER A 30 -13.76 50.11 -20.11
CA SER A 30 -14.58 50.68 -19.02
C SER A 30 -16.07 50.63 -19.38
N TYR A 31 -16.96 50.94 -18.44
CA TYR A 31 -18.38 51.24 -18.75
C TYR A 31 -18.61 52.69 -19.18
N GLN A 32 -17.56 53.51 -19.19
CA GLN A 32 -17.65 54.92 -19.54
C GLN A 32 -17.59 55.09 -21.05
N SER A 33 -18.66 55.66 -21.60
CA SER A 33 -18.70 56.08 -23.00
C SER A 33 -17.81 57.31 -23.21
N CYS A 34 -17.20 57.41 -24.38
CA CYS A 34 -16.34 58.52 -24.77
C CYS A 34 -16.51 58.85 -26.26
N TYR A 35 -16.25 60.10 -26.62
CA TYR A 35 -16.08 60.53 -28.01
C TYR A 35 -14.62 60.89 -28.31
N THR A 36 -13.89 61.32 -27.29
CA THR A 36 -12.46 61.67 -27.37
C THR A 36 -11.70 61.16 -26.14
N ASP A 37 -10.38 61.10 -26.22
CA ASP A 37 -9.53 60.67 -25.09
C ASP A 37 -9.69 61.55 -23.84
N ARG A 38 -10.12 62.81 -23.99
CA ARG A 38 -10.37 63.72 -22.87
C ARG A 38 -11.58 63.34 -22.02
N ASP A 39 -12.47 62.50 -22.56
CA ASP A 39 -13.61 61.96 -21.81
C ASP A 39 -13.19 60.81 -20.89
N CYS A 40 -11.92 60.38 -20.98
CA CYS A 40 -11.35 59.27 -20.25
C CYS A 40 -10.45 59.73 -19.09
N LYS A 41 -10.23 58.83 -18.12
CA LYS A 41 -9.39 59.08 -16.95
C LYS A 41 -7.91 58.96 -17.31
N GLU A 42 -7.04 59.35 -16.38
CA GLU A 42 -5.59 59.23 -16.55
C GLU A 42 -5.17 57.79 -16.92
N ASN A 43 -4.16 57.68 -17.80
CA ASN A 43 -3.64 56.44 -18.36
C ASN A 43 -4.70 55.63 -19.15
N SER A 44 -5.64 56.31 -19.82
CA SER A 44 -6.64 55.69 -20.69
C SER A 44 -7.01 56.57 -21.88
N PHE A 45 -7.47 55.92 -22.95
CA PHE A 45 -7.84 56.55 -24.22
C PHE A 45 -9.22 56.06 -24.69
N CYS A 46 -9.83 56.78 -25.64
CA CYS A 46 -11.12 56.40 -26.20
C CYS A 46 -10.93 55.35 -27.30
N PHE A 47 -11.57 54.20 -27.14
CA PHE A 47 -11.46 53.07 -28.06
C PHE A 47 -12.80 52.78 -28.75
N GLY A 48 -12.76 52.53 -30.06
CA GLY A 48 -13.93 52.11 -30.84
C GLY A 48 -14.96 53.20 -31.12
N ASN A 49 -14.61 54.48 -30.95
CA ASN A 49 -15.40 55.63 -31.35
C ASN A 49 -15.30 55.89 -32.87
N ASP A 50 -16.35 56.45 -33.46
CA ASP A 50 -16.34 57.07 -34.79
C ASP A 50 -17.06 58.44 -34.75
N ASP A 51 -17.25 59.09 -35.91
CA ASP A 51 -17.89 60.41 -36.02
C ASP A 51 -19.33 60.48 -35.45
N ASN A 52 -20.03 59.34 -35.30
CA ASN A 52 -21.43 59.26 -34.85
C ASN A 52 -21.68 58.23 -33.74
N ILE A 53 -20.69 57.39 -33.41
CA ILE A 53 -20.81 56.27 -32.47
C ILE A 53 -19.84 56.53 -31.31
N PRO A 54 -20.36 56.66 -30.07
CA PRO A 54 -19.50 56.77 -28.90
C PRO A 54 -18.73 55.47 -28.69
N GLY A 55 -17.43 55.60 -28.42
CA GLY A 55 -16.55 54.52 -28.01
C GLY A 55 -16.61 54.28 -26.50
N ARG A 56 -15.64 53.53 -25.99
CA ARG A 56 -15.47 53.19 -24.58
C ARG A 56 -14.04 53.46 -24.13
N CYS A 57 -13.86 53.98 -22.92
CA CYS A 57 -12.50 54.24 -22.43
C CYS A 57 -11.76 52.93 -22.16
N LYS A 58 -10.51 52.83 -22.59
CA LYS A 58 -9.62 51.67 -22.44
C LYS A 58 -8.28 52.12 -21.85
N CYS A 59 -7.73 51.36 -20.91
CA CYS A 59 -6.43 51.68 -20.34
C CYS A 59 -5.31 51.56 -21.37
N GLU A 60 -4.27 52.39 -21.20
CA GLU A 60 -3.05 52.37 -22.00
C GLU A 60 -2.25 51.08 -21.80
N GLU A 61 -1.22 50.89 -22.64
CA GLU A 61 -0.28 49.77 -22.48
C GLU A 61 0.42 49.83 -21.12
N HIS A 62 0.67 48.68 -20.50
CA HIS A 62 1.18 48.57 -19.12
C HIS A 62 0.22 49.04 -18.02
N PHE A 63 -1.05 49.28 -18.35
CA PHE A 63 -2.10 49.52 -17.37
C PHE A 63 -3.23 48.51 -17.50
N ILE A 64 -3.73 48.07 -16.34
CA ILE A 64 -4.88 47.20 -16.20
C ILE A 64 -6.07 47.97 -15.62
N ILE A 65 -7.25 47.69 -16.16
CA ILE A 65 -8.46 48.36 -15.73
C ILE A 65 -9.00 47.75 -14.43
N ASN A 66 -9.09 48.57 -13.40
CA ASN A 66 -9.86 48.28 -12.20
C ASN A 66 -11.21 49.02 -12.28
N ARG A 67 -12.32 48.31 -12.39
CA ARG A 67 -13.64 48.92 -12.58
C ARG A 67 -14.73 48.31 -11.70
N ASN A 68 -15.68 49.15 -11.32
CA ASN A 68 -17.01 48.76 -10.86
C ASN A 68 -18.07 49.34 -11.82
N ARG A 69 -19.35 49.38 -11.44
CA ARG A 69 -20.43 49.86 -12.32
C ARG A 69 -20.35 51.35 -12.70
N THR A 70 -19.77 52.19 -11.85
CA THR A 70 -19.77 53.67 -12.00
C THR A 70 -18.38 54.27 -11.98
N PHE A 71 -17.35 53.48 -11.69
CA PHE A 71 -15.98 53.90 -11.54
C PHE A 71 -15.07 52.97 -12.32
N TYR A 72 -14.04 53.53 -12.93
CA TYR A 72 -12.85 52.79 -13.31
C TYR A 72 -11.60 53.59 -12.96
N GLU A 73 -10.46 52.92 -12.91
CA GLU A 73 -9.13 53.51 -12.92
C GLU A 73 -8.19 52.53 -13.63
N CYS A 74 -7.03 53.05 -14.04
CA CYS A 74 -6.00 52.28 -14.70
C CYS A 74 -4.84 52.12 -13.73
N LEU A 75 -4.60 50.88 -13.29
CA LEU A 75 -3.52 50.53 -12.37
C LEU A 75 -2.33 50.02 -13.18
N GLU A 76 -1.11 50.40 -12.79
CA GLU A 76 0.09 49.92 -13.45
C GLU A 76 0.24 48.39 -13.31
N THR A 77 0.62 47.73 -14.40
CA THR A 77 0.93 46.29 -14.42
C THR A 77 2.22 46.01 -13.69
N VAL A 78 2.27 44.89 -12.97
CA VAL A 78 3.48 44.43 -12.27
C VAL A 78 4.23 43.37 -13.07
N GLN A 79 5.53 43.22 -12.83
CA GLN A 79 6.39 42.34 -13.63
C GLN A 79 6.65 40.97 -12.95
N SER A 80 6.69 40.94 -11.61
CA SER A 80 7.06 39.74 -10.86
C SER A 80 6.51 39.72 -9.44
N GLU A 81 6.70 38.59 -8.76
CA GLU A 81 6.58 38.52 -7.31
C GLU A 81 7.49 39.59 -6.63
N GLY A 82 7.03 40.12 -5.50
CA GLY A 82 7.68 41.21 -4.78
C GLY A 82 7.44 42.62 -5.36
N SER A 83 6.79 42.72 -6.52
CA SER A 83 6.40 44.03 -7.08
C SER A 83 5.40 44.74 -6.18
N VAL A 84 5.53 46.07 -6.09
CA VAL A 84 4.60 46.90 -5.33
C VAL A 84 3.21 46.83 -5.96
N CYS A 85 2.19 46.69 -5.12
CA CYS A 85 0.81 46.61 -5.55
C CYS A 85 -0.10 47.33 -4.58
N THR A 86 -1.31 47.65 -5.06
CA THR A 86 -2.40 48.18 -4.25
C THR A 86 -3.62 47.26 -4.24
N ARG A 87 -3.72 46.37 -5.24
CA ARG A 87 -4.83 45.42 -5.41
C ARG A 87 -4.35 44.11 -6.00
N ASN A 88 -5.06 43.02 -5.65
CA ASN A 88 -4.79 41.68 -6.19
C ASN A 88 -4.81 41.63 -7.72
N LEU A 89 -5.65 42.43 -8.38
CA LEU A 89 -5.75 42.45 -9.84
C LEU A 89 -4.40 42.74 -10.53
N GLN A 90 -3.54 43.58 -9.92
CA GLN A 90 -2.19 43.85 -10.42
C GLN A 90 -1.37 42.56 -10.45
N CYS A 91 -1.31 41.85 -9.33
CA CYS A 91 -0.59 40.59 -9.20
C CYS A 91 -1.18 39.52 -10.14
N GLN A 92 -2.51 39.40 -10.18
CA GLN A 92 -3.22 38.37 -10.92
C GLN A 92 -3.06 38.47 -12.44
N TYR A 93 -2.80 39.67 -12.95
CA TYR A 93 -2.52 39.90 -14.36
C TYR A 93 -1.27 39.13 -14.84
N THR A 94 -0.21 39.13 -14.04
CA THR A 94 1.09 38.55 -14.41
C THR A 94 1.30 37.18 -13.77
N LEU A 95 1.04 37.06 -12.46
CA LEU A 95 1.30 35.86 -11.66
C LEU A 95 0.12 34.87 -11.66
N GLY A 96 -0.98 35.20 -12.32
CA GLY A 96 -2.18 34.37 -12.35
C GLY A 96 -3.08 34.54 -11.12
N THR A 97 -4.26 33.94 -11.18
CA THR A 97 -5.39 34.22 -10.27
C THR A 97 -5.16 33.84 -8.80
N LEU A 98 -4.15 33.02 -8.51
CA LEU A 98 -3.80 32.60 -7.15
C LEU A 98 -2.87 33.58 -6.42
N SER A 99 -2.37 34.60 -7.11
CA SER A 99 -1.54 35.64 -6.47
C SER A 99 -2.38 36.66 -5.71
N GLU A 100 -1.79 37.22 -4.66
CA GLU A 100 -2.42 38.21 -3.79
C GLU A 100 -1.48 39.39 -3.53
N CYS A 101 -2.08 40.57 -3.31
CA CYS A 101 -1.38 41.76 -2.88
C CYS A 101 -1.42 41.81 -1.34
N ILE A 102 -0.35 41.36 -0.70
CA ILE A 102 -0.26 41.27 0.77
C ILE A 102 0.87 42.18 1.22
N SER A 103 0.58 43.08 2.17
CA SER A 103 1.56 44.07 2.66
C SER A 103 2.18 44.90 1.51
N ASP A 104 1.31 45.36 0.60
CA ASP A 104 1.65 46.19 -0.57
C ASP A 104 2.63 45.56 -1.56
N ILE A 105 2.83 44.23 -1.51
CA ILE A 105 3.62 43.48 -2.48
C ILE A 105 2.88 42.26 -3.02
N CYS A 106 3.15 41.91 -4.27
CA CYS A 106 2.61 40.70 -4.88
C CYS A 106 3.30 39.46 -4.34
N VAL A 107 2.54 38.48 -3.85
CA VAL A 107 3.04 37.21 -3.30
C VAL A 107 2.20 36.03 -3.77
N CYS A 108 2.81 34.84 -3.81
CA CYS A 108 2.07 33.58 -3.78
C CYS A 108 1.73 33.21 -2.32
N PRO A 109 0.45 33.19 -1.90
CA PRO A 109 0.06 32.94 -0.51
C PRO A 109 0.30 31.48 -0.07
N GLU A 110 0.07 31.20 1.23
CA GLU A 110 0.27 29.87 1.82
C GLU A 110 -0.48 28.76 1.05
N GLY A 111 0.19 27.62 0.84
CA GLY A 111 -0.36 26.52 0.04
C GLY A 111 -0.22 26.72 -1.48
N THR A 112 0.41 27.81 -1.92
CA THR A 112 0.80 28.05 -3.31
C THR A 112 2.30 28.33 -3.41
N HIS A 113 2.83 28.37 -4.63
CA HIS A 113 4.22 28.70 -4.91
C HIS A 113 4.37 29.31 -6.30
N LEU A 114 5.44 30.07 -6.51
CA LEU A 114 5.82 30.60 -7.82
C LEU A 114 6.52 29.52 -8.64
N ALA A 115 6.01 29.23 -9.84
CA ALA A 115 6.61 28.29 -10.78
C ALA A 115 7.56 28.99 -11.79
N PRO A 116 8.40 28.23 -12.53
CA PRO A 116 9.33 28.79 -13.51
C PRO A 116 8.72 29.64 -14.64
N ASP A 117 7.42 29.49 -14.91
CA ASP A 117 6.68 30.31 -15.88
C ASP A 117 6.12 31.62 -15.27
N ASN A 118 6.62 32.00 -14.09
CA ASN A 118 6.29 33.22 -13.36
C ASN A 118 4.81 33.30 -12.95
N LYS A 119 4.19 32.16 -12.60
CA LYS A 119 2.81 32.10 -12.10
C LYS A 119 2.72 31.35 -10.76
N CYS A 120 1.73 31.73 -9.95
CA CYS A 120 1.42 31.03 -8.71
C CYS A 120 0.59 29.78 -9.00
N TYR A 121 1.03 28.63 -8.49
CA TYR A 121 0.33 27.35 -8.55
C TYR A 121 0.04 26.83 -7.16
N LYS A 122 -1.10 26.15 -7.01
CA LYS A 122 -1.40 25.41 -5.78
C LYS A 122 -0.39 24.26 -5.61
N SER A 123 0.27 24.22 -4.46
CA SER A 123 1.17 23.14 -4.05
C SER A 123 0.34 21.91 -3.68
N THR A 124 0.61 20.79 -4.33
CA THR A 124 -0.17 19.55 -4.23
C THR A 124 0.78 18.38 -3.97
N LYS A 125 0.44 17.49 -3.06
CA LYS A 125 1.30 16.33 -2.77
C LYS A 125 1.21 15.27 -3.86
N LEU A 126 2.15 14.34 -3.84
CA LEU A 126 2.07 13.16 -4.71
C LEU A 126 0.76 12.40 -4.45
N GLU A 127 0.21 11.83 -5.52
CA GLU A 127 -1.08 11.14 -5.64
C GLU A 127 -2.34 12.02 -5.47
N GLU A 128 -2.20 13.28 -5.10
CA GLU A 128 -3.32 14.24 -5.03
C GLU A 128 -3.61 14.86 -6.40
N ILE A 129 -4.74 15.57 -6.47
CA ILE A 129 -5.29 16.10 -7.73
C ILE A 129 -4.49 17.32 -8.21
N CYS A 130 -4.04 17.26 -9.46
CA CYS A 130 -3.32 18.34 -10.13
C CYS A 130 -4.01 18.75 -11.44
N LEU A 131 -3.71 19.97 -11.88
CA LEU A 131 -4.11 20.45 -13.21
C LEU A 131 -2.90 20.46 -14.17
N THR A 132 -1.71 20.74 -13.65
CA THR A 132 -0.47 20.84 -14.42
C THR A 132 0.71 20.28 -13.62
N HIS A 133 1.83 20.00 -14.28
CA HIS A 133 3.07 19.55 -13.62
C HIS A 133 3.55 20.53 -12.54
N TYR A 134 3.29 21.83 -12.70
CA TYR A 134 3.65 22.84 -11.71
C TYR A 134 2.86 22.74 -10.41
N ASN A 135 1.74 22.02 -10.33
CA ASN A 135 1.11 21.75 -9.04
C ASN A 135 1.94 20.79 -8.17
N CYS A 136 2.76 19.96 -8.79
CA CYS A 136 3.46 18.84 -8.17
C CYS A 136 4.83 19.24 -7.63
N LEU A 137 4.93 20.38 -6.94
CA LEU A 137 6.17 20.84 -6.30
C LEU A 137 6.59 19.86 -5.21
N LEU A 138 7.83 19.39 -5.28
CA LEU A 138 8.45 18.48 -4.33
C LEU A 138 9.26 19.26 -3.29
N SER A 139 9.58 18.63 -2.16
CA SER A 139 10.26 19.29 -1.03
C SER A 139 11.68 19.77 -1.35
N ASP A 140 12.31 19.22 -2.39
CA ASP A 140 13.64 19.60 -2.87
C ASP A 140 13.60 20.74 -3.92
N GLY A 141 12.41 21.29 -4.19
CA GLY A 141 12.20 22.35 -5.18
C GLY A 141 12.03 21.85 -6.61
N THR A 142 12.10 20.54 -6.84
CA THR A 142 11.81 19.93 -8.16
C THR A 142 10.32 19.67 -8.35
N TYR A 143 9.94 19.11 -9.51
CA TYR A 143 8.55 18.84 -9.86
C TYR A 143 8.33 17.38 -10.22
N GLY A 144 7.24 16.81 -9.68
CA GLY A 144 6.64 15.58 -10.20
C GLY A 144 5.85 15.84 -11.48
N PHE A 145 5.17 14.81 -11.98
CA PHE A 145 4.36 14.91 -13.18
C PHE A 145 2.87 14.87 -12.88
N CYS A 146 2.08 15.75 -13.50
CA CYS A 146 0.63 15.63 -13.48
C CYS A 146 0.16 14.69 -14.58
N VAL A 147 -0.17 13.45 -14.21
CA VAL A 147 -0.62 12.41 -15.13
C VAL A 147 -2.00 11.92 -14.70
N ALA A 148 -2.95 11.88 -15.65
CA ALA A 148 -4.35 11.53 -15.38
C ALA A 148 -4.96 12.36 -14.21
N GLY A 149 -4.55 13.62 -14.08
CA GLY A 149 -5.01 14.54 -13.05
C GLY A 149 -4.45 14.26 -11.65
N ARG A 150 -3.38 13.45 -11.51
CA ARG A 150 -2.69 13.23 -10.23
C ARG A 150 -1.19 13.45 -10.33
N CYS A 151 -0.60 13.95 -9.25
CA CYS A 151 0.86 14.09 -9.16
C CYS A 151 1.51 12.70 -9.01
N VAL A 152 2.46 12.38 -9.88
CA VAL A 152 3.18 11.10 -9.90
C VAL A 152 4.67 11.33 -10.05
N CYS A 153 5.46 10.34 -9.65
CA CYS A 153 6.90 10.35 -9.86
C CYS A 153 7.28 9.93 -11.29
N ASN A 154 8.54 10.18 -11.64
CA ASN A 154 9.08 9.73 -12.92
C ASN A 154 9.20 8.19 -12.95
N TYR A 155 9.46 7.64 -14.14
CA TYR A 155 9.74 6.23 -14.30
C TYR A 155 10.93 5.78 -13.42
N GLY A 156 10.79 4.63 -12.75
CA GLY A 156 11.79 4.10 -11.82
C GLY A 156 11.79 4.74 -10.43
N GLN A 157 10.83 5.61 -10.15
CA GLN A 157 10.66 6.26 -8.85
C GLN A 157 9.24 6.06 -8.30
N HIS A 158 9.09 6.20 -7.00
CA HIS A 158 7.80 6.18 -6.31
C HIS A 158 7.73 7.28 -5.25
N PRO A 159 6.52 7.60 -4.74
CA PRO A 159 6.37 8.58 -3.67
C PRO A 159 7.03 8.12 -2.37
N SER A 160 7.71 9.04 -1.67
CA SER A 160 8.10 8.84 -0.27
C SER A 160 6.87 8.65 0.62
N THR A 161 7.08 8.10 1.83
CA THR A 161 6.00 7.85 2.79
C THR A 161 5.14 9.09 3.10
N ASP A 162 5.75 10.27 3.17
CA ASP A 162 5.08 11.57 3.41
C ASP A 162 4.53 12.25 2.15
N LYS A 163 4.75 11.64 0.98
CA LYS A 163 4.32 12.07 -0.36
C LYS A 163 4.88 13.41 -0.83
N THR A 164 6.05 13.79 -0.32
CA THR A 164 6.70 15.08 -0.65
C THR A 164 7.91 14.95 -1.57
N ARG A 165 8.41 13.73 -1.79
CA ARG A 165 9.58 13.43 -2.61
C ARG A 165 9.33 12.25 -3.54
N CYS A 166 10.03 12.25 -4.66
CA CYS A 166 10.18 11.06 -5.48
C CYS A 166 11.48 10.36 -5.11
N VAL A 167 11.36 9.11 -4.68
CA VAL A 167 12.48 8.27 -4.26
C VAL A 167 12.67 7.16 -5.28
N GLU A 168 13.91 6.73 -5.49
CA GLU A 168 14.19 5.61 -6.38
C GLU A 168 13.53 4.33 -5.88
N SER A 169 12.95 3.57 -6.80
CA SER A 169 12.34 2.27 -6.51
C SER A 169 13.40 1.18 -6.53
N VAL A 170 13.75 0.67 -5.35
CA VAL A 170 14.77 -0.35 -5.14
C VAL A 170 14.11 -1.68 -4.75
N GLY A 171 14.53 -2.77 -5.41
CA GLY A 171 14.02 -4.12 -5.18
C GLY A 171 14.66 -4.85 -4.00
N LEU A 172 14.12 -6.01 -3.62
CA LEU A 172 14.71 -6.85 -2.57
C LEU A 172 16.12 -7.30 -2.95
N GLY A 173 17.03 -7.23 -1.97
CA GLY A 173 18.45 -7.59 -2.14
C GLY A 173 19.30 -6.54 -2.86
N GLU A 174 18.70 -5.46 -3.38
CA GLU A 174 19.40 -4.34 -4.00
C GLU A 174 19.82 -3.29 -2.96
N GLY A 175 20.86 -2.52 -3.28
CA GLY A 175 21.43 -1.51 -2.40
C GLY A 175 20.48 -0.33 -2.16
N CYS A 176 20.30 0.04 -0.90
CA CYS A 176 19.42 1.14 -0.50
C CYS A 176 20.15 2.04 0.52
N SER A 177 19.72 3.31 0.59
CA SER A 177 20.20 4.24 1.61
C SER A 177 19.17 4.47 2.71
N ASN A 178 17.88 4.50 2.35
CA ASN A 178 16.78 4.85 3.24
C ASN A 178 15.63 3.84 3.05
N ASP A 179 14.79 3.68 4.08
CA ASP A 179 13.65 2.76 4.06
C ASP A 179 12.65 3.09 2.94
N ASP A 180 12.39 4.38 2.72
CA ASP A 180 11.53 4.87 1.64
C ASP A 180 12.00 4.40 0.25
N SER A 181 13.26 4.02 0.04
CA SER A 181 13.73 3.57 -1.28
C SER A 181 13.25 2.16 -1.62
N CYS A 182 12.91 1.35 -0.62
CA CYS A 182 12.48 -0.02 -0.84
C CYS A 182 11.02 -0.04 -1.32
N SER A 183 10.82 -0.31 -2.62
CA SER A 183 9.48 -0.26 -3.23
C SER A 183 8.62 -1.50 -2.97
N VAL A 184 9.18 -2.50 -2.27
CA VAL A 184 8.48 -3.75 -1.95
C VAL A 184 7.80 -3.62 -0.60
N ASP A 185 6.50 -3.92 -0.55
CA ASP A 185 5.73 -3.89 0.70
C ASP A 185 6.38 -4.77 1.76
N PHE A 186 6.38 -4.28 3.01
CA PHE A 186 7.01 -4.94 4.16
C PHE A 186 8.53 -5.12 4.02
N ALA A 187 9.20 -4.33 3.18
CA ALA A 187 10.65 -4.23 3.13
C ALA A 187 11.15 -2.95 3.84
N VAL A 188 12.38 -3.02 4.35
CA VAL A 188 13.07 -1.93 5.05
C VAL A 188 14.55 -1.95 4.66
N CYS A 189 15.24 -0.82 4.79
CA CYS A 189 16.62 -0.71 4.34
C CYS A 189 17.63 -1.09 5.44
N TYR A 190 18.42 -2.12 5.18
CA TYR A 190 19.59 -2.50 6.00
C TYR A 190 20.87 -2.46 5.17
N GLY A 191 21.06 -1.39 4.38
CA GLY A 191 22.07 -1.27 3.32
C GLY A 191 21.71 -2.02 2.03
N VAL A 192 20.82 -3.01 2.14
CA VAL A 192 20.03 -3.58 1.06
C VAL A 192 18.58 -3.73 1.52
N CYS A 193 17.63 -3.71 0.59
CA CYS A 193 16.22 -3.91 0.94
C CYS A 193 15.98 -5.36 1.40
N LYS A 194 15.42 -5.52 2.59
CA LYS A 194 15.09 -6.83 3.18
C LYS A 194 13.70 -6.80 3.80
N CYS A 195 13.09 -7.97 3.89
CA CYS A 195 11.80 -8.09 4.57
C CYS A 195 11.92 -7.78 6.07
N ILE A 196 10.92 -7.09 6.62
CA ILE A 196 10.80 -6.85 8.05
C ILE A 196 10.55 -8.16 8.81
N ALA A 197 10.73 -8.14 10.13
CA ALA A 197 10.49 -9.29 10.98
C ALA A 197 9.08 -9.88 10.81
N GLY A 198 8.99 -11.21 10.72
CA GLY A 198 7.74 -11.94 10.48
C GLY A 198 7.37 -12.09 8.99
N PHE A 199 8.14 -11.45 8.09
CA PHE A 199 8.06 -11.64 6.65
C PHE A 199 9.36 -12.27 6.13
N ILE A 200 9.27 -12.92 4.98
CA ILE A 200 10.35 -13.63 4.31
C ILE A 200 10.29 -13.35 2.81
N GLU A 201 11.45 -13.37 2.15
CA GLU A 201 11.56 -13.12 0.72
C GLU A 201 10.86 -14.22 -0.08
N SER A 202 10.11 -13.83 -1.10
CA SER A 202 9.60 -14.75 -2.11
C SER A 202 10.77 -15.37 -2.90
N PRO A 203 10.61 -16.58 -3.48
CA PRO A 203 11.71 -17.25 -4.19
C PRO A 203 12.27 -16.46 -5.39
N ASP A 204 11.47 -15.56 -5.95
CA ASP A 204 11.81 -14.66 -7.06
C ASP A 204 12.23 -13.26 -6.59
N ASN A 205 12.34 -13.01 -5.28
CA ASN A 205 12.70 -11.72 -4.68
C ASN A 205 11.79 -10.54 -5.09
N THR A 206 10.52 -10.81 -5.39
CA THR A 206 9.56 -9.78 -5.82
C THR A 206 8.63 -9.33 -4.69
N ALA A 207 8.53 -10.09 -3.60
CA ALA A 207 7.62 -9.80 -2.51
C ALA A 207 8.14 -10.28 -1.15
N CYS A 208 7.73 -9.58 -0.09
CA CYS A 208 7.82 -10.07 1.27
C CYS A 208 6.54 -10.81 1.65
N LEU A 209 6.66 -12.12 1.85
CA LEU A 209 5.55 -13.00 2.19
C LEU A 209 5.49 -13.18 3.72
N LYS A 210 4.29 -13.17 4.29
CA LYS A 210 4.13 -13.45 5.73
C LYS A 210 4.59 -14.88 6.02
N ALA A 211 5.54 -15.02 6.95
CA ALA A 211 6.01 -16.32 7.38
C ALA A 211 4.95 -17.02 8.24
N ALA A 212 4.80 -18.33 8.04
CA ALA A 212 3.95 -19.16 8.88
C ALA A 212 4.66 -19.48 10.19
N ASN A 213 3.92 -19.43 11.28
CA ASN A 213 4.39 -19.78 12.61
C ASN A 213 3.64 -21.00 13.19
N THR A 214 2.54 -21.41 12.57
CA THR A 214 1.74 -22.56 12.99
C THR A 214 1.33 -23.44 11.81
N PHE A 215 1.19 -24.74 12.06
CA PHE A 215 0.64 -25.66 11.08
C PHE A 215 -0.79 -25.24 10.72
N GLY A 216 -1.15 -25.32 9.43
CA GLY A 216 -2.42 -24.84 8.90
C GLY A 216 -2.42 -23.36 8.50
N ASP A 217 -1.37 -22.58 8.81
CA ASP A 217 -1.25 -21.19 8.37
C ASP A 217 -1.36 -21.08 6.84
N ASN A 218 -2.00 -20.00 6.38
CA ASN A 218 -2.18 -19.75 4.96
C ASN A 218 -0.83 -19.50 4.26
N CYS A 219 -0.67 -20.12 3.10
CA CYS A 219 0.53 -19.99 2.29
C CYS A 219 0.19 -19.98 0.81
N THR A 220 1.10 -19.40 0.03
CA THR A 220 1.10 -19.49 -1.44
C THR A 220 2.39 -20.14 -1.94
N LYS A 221 3.45 -20.08 -1.13
CA LYS A 221 4.76 -20.66 -1.41
C LYS A 221 5.26 -21.45 -0.21
N THR A 222 5.96 -22.55 -0.47
CA THR A 222 6.56 -23.41 0.57
C THR A 222 7.53 -22.66 1.48
N VAL A 223 8.24 -21.64 0.97
CA VAL A 223 9.20 -20.86 1.76
C VAL A 223 8.56 -20.22 3.00
N GLN A 224 7.27 -19.86 2.93
CA GLN A 224 6.52 -19.31 4.07
C GLN A 224 6.39 -20.32 5.22
N CYS A 225 6.20 -21.59 4.88
CA CYS A 225 6.06 -22.68 5.85
C CYS A 225 7.41 -23.08 6.42
N SER A 226 8.42 -23.25 5.57
CA SER A 226 9.72 -23.79 5.98
C SER A 226 10.59 -22.81 6.77
N ALA A 227 10.24 -21.52 6.82
CA ALA A 227 11.03 -20.49 7.52
C ALA A 227 11.15 -20.76 9.03
N TYR A 228 10.03 -21.08 9.68
CA TYR A 228 9.98 -21.36 11.12
C TYR A 228 9.42 -22.74 11.46
N LEU A 229 8.73 -23.40 10.51
CA LEU A 229 8.21 -24.77 10.64
C LEU A 229 9.08 -25.74 9.83
N ALA A 230 10.02 -26.41 10.50
CA ALA A 230 10.93 -27.34 9.84
C ALA A 230 10.18 -28.52 9.20
N ASP A 231 10.65 -28.95 8.02
CA ASP A 231 10.10 -30.09 7.27
C ASP A 231 8.62 -29.92 6.83
N THR A 232 8.18 -28.67 6.68
CA THR A 232 6.82 -28.27 6.31
C THR A 232 6.79 -27.68 4.89
N PHE A 233 5.67 -27.85 4.18
CA PHE A 233 5.48 -27.24 2.86
C PHE A 233 4.06 -26.70 2.67
N CYS A 234 3.89 -25.90 1.63
CA CYS A 234 2.59 -25.36 1.30
C CYS A 234 1.82 -26.37 0.45
N ASP A 235 0.69 -26.85 0.95
CA ASP A 235 -0.22 -27.72 0.20
C ASP A 235 -1.63 -27.15 0.25
N GLN A 236 -2.28 -27.04 -0.90
CA GLN A 236 -3.65 -26.51 -1.03
C GLN A 236 -3.90 -25.18 -0.29
N GLY A 237 -2.88 -24.35 -0.15
CA GLY A 237 -2.98 -23.04 0.52
C GLY A 237 -2.68 -23.07 2.03
N SER A 238 -2.31 -24.21 2.61
CA SER A 238 -1.99 -24.33 4.04
C SER A 238 -0.64 -25.00 4.28
N CYS A 239 0.04 -24.59 5.37
CA CYS A 239 1.29 -25.19 5.79
C CYS A 239 1.07 -26.56 6.45
N VAL A 240 1.55 -27.63 5.81
CA VAL A 240 1.32 -29.01 6.25
C VAL A 240 2.60 -29.83 6.29
N CYS A 241 2.56 -30.92 7.05
CA CYS A 241 3.56 -31.96 7.03
C CYS A 241 3.33 -32.92 5.85
N ARG A 242 4.40 -33.60 5.42
CA ARG A 242 4.29 -34.63 4.38
C ARG A 242 3.40 -35.77 4.86
N ASN A 243 2.73 -36.45 3.93
CA ASN A 243 2.04 -37.70 4.20
C ASN A 243 2.91 -38.66 5.02
N GLY A 244 2.34 -39.19 6.10
CA GLY A 244 3.05 -40.03 7.07
C GLY A 244 3.77 -39.27 8.18
N TYR A 245 3.73 -37.93 8.19
CA TYR A 245 4.28 -37.08 9.24
C TYR A 245 3.18 -36.25 9.90
N HIS A 246 3.39 -35.84 11.14
CA HIS A 246 2.53 -34.91 11.88
C HIS A 246 3.36 -33.77 12.46
N GLY A 247 2.70 -32.65 12.77
CA GLY A 247 3.35 -31.52 13.39
C GLY A 247 3.48 -31.71 14.91
N TYR A 248 4.68 -31.47 15.44
CA TYR A 248 4.92 -31.40 16.89
C TYR A 248 5.84 -30.20 17.17
N GLY A 249 5.36 -29.22 17.94
CA GLY A 249 6.04 -27.95 18.12
C GLY A 249 6.16 -27.19 16.80
N ASN A 250 7.38 -26.94 16.32
CA ASN A 250 7.66 -26.23 15.06
C ASN A 250 8.31 -27.14 14.00
N ARG A 251 8.08 -28.45 14.06
CA ARG A 251 8.67 -29.40 13.11
C ARG A 251 7.72 -30.57 12.82
N CYS A 252 7.83 -31.12 11.61
CA CYS A 252 7.19 -32.38 11.26
C CYS A 252 7.98 -33.61 11.73
N PHE A 253 7.32 -34.55 12.41
CA PHE A 253 7.88 -35.83 12.83
C PHE A 253 7.18 -36.98 12.12
N LEU A 254 7.92 -38.05 11.82
CA LEU A 254 7.34 -39.28 11.29
C LEU A 254 6.27 -39.79 12.28
N SER A 255 5.07 -40.05 11.79
CA SER A 255 3.97 -40.53 12.61
C SER A 255 4.14 -42.02 12.91
N ALA A 256 4.33 -42.35 14.18
CA ALA A 256 4.37 -43.72 14.69
C ALA A 256 3.15 -43.95 15.59
N ARG A 257 2.35 -44.97 15.29
CA ARG A 257 1.19 -45.33 16.12
C ARG A 257 1.67 -46.12 17.34
N LEU A 258 0.81 -46.26 18.34
CA LEU A 258 1.04 -47.19 19.45
C LEU A 258 1.40 -48.59 18.93
N GLY A 259 2.41 -49.21 19.54
CA GLY A 259 2.99 -50.49 19.13
C GLY A 259 3.93 -50.42 17.91
N SER A 260 4.07 -49.26 17.26
CA SER A 260 5.00 -49.07 16.14
C SER A 260 6.40 -48.74 16.64
N THR A 261 7.40 -48.96 15.78
CA THR A 261 8.78 -48.59 16.08
C THR A 261 8.95 -47.08 16.13
N CYS A 262 9.77 -46.62 17.06
CA CYS A 262 10.10 -45.21 17.25
C CYS A 262 11.56 -45.06 17.71
N THR A 263 12.10 -43.88 17.47
CA THR A 263 13.40 -43.42 17.99
C THR A 263 13.24 -42.21 18.88
N ASP A 264 12.09 -41.53 18.82
CA ASP A 264 11.79 -40.31 19.54
C ASP A 264 10.34 -40.32 19.99
N LYS A 265 10.07 -39.96 21.25
CA LYS A 265 8.70 -39.90 21.80
C LYS A 265 7.77 -39.00 20.97
N ARG A 266 8.32 -37.97 20.32
CA ARG A 266 7.56 -37.03 19.48
C ARG A 266 6.95 -37.70 18.27
N GLN A 267 7.53 -38.80 17.77
CA GLN A 267 6.94 -39.59 16.69
C GLN A 267 5.62 -40.25 17.10
N CYS A 268 5.47 -40.57 18.40
CA CYS A 268 4.28 -41.21 18.95
C CYS A 268 3.14 -40.22 19.24
N ALA A 269 3.45 -38.93 19.39
CA ALA A 269 2.54 -37.87 19.79
C ALA A 269 1.74 -37.30 18.60
N ILE A 270 1.06 -38.18 17.86
CA ILE A 270 0.40 -37.85 16.58
C ILE A 270 -0.77 -36.87 16.68
N THR A 271 -1.29 -36.65 17.88
CA THR A 271 -2.32 -35.63 18.18
C THR A 271 -2.00 -34.92 19.50
N PRO A 272 -2.52 -33.69 19.71
CA PRO A 272 -2.30 -32.93 20.95
C PRO A 272 -2.69 -33.69 22.23
N GLU A 273 -3.71 -34.55 22.16
CA GLU A 273 -4.20 -35.34 23.30
C GLU A 273 -3.20 -36.44 23.71
N LEU A 274 -2.38 -36.90 22.77
CA LEU A 274 -1.40 -37.96 23.00
C LEU A 274 -0.07 -37.43 23.52
N GLU A 275 0.24 -36.13 23.40
CA GLU A 275 1.56 -35.57 23.74
C GLU A 275 2.07 -35.91 25.15
N ARG A 276 1.17 -36.04 26.12
CA ARG A 276 1.49 -36.39 27.51
C ARG A 276 1.21 -37.85 27.87
N SER A 277 0.59 -38.58 26.94
CA SER A 277 -0.02 -39.88 27.19
C SER A 277 0.78 -41.03 26.58
N VAL A 278 1.77 -40.72 25.73
CA VAL A 278 2.61 -41.70 25.04
C VAL A 278 4.09 -41.48 25.33
N ASP A 279 4.87 -42.54 25.20
CA ASP A 279 6.33 -42.52 25.30
C ASP A 279 6.96 -43.47 24.26
N CYS A 280 8.25 -43.27 23.96
CA CYS A 280 9.04 -44.18 23.13
C CYS A 280 10.00 -44.97 24.01
N ILE A 281 9.57 -46.16 24.44
CA ILE A 281 10.33 -47.01 25.37
C ILE A 281 10.77 -48.27 24.62
N GLU A 282 12.05 -48.60 24.74
CA GLU A 282 12.68 -49.73 24.03
C GLU A 282 12.45 -49.70 22.50
N GLY A 283 12.34 -48.49 21.94
CA GLY A 283 12.14 -48.28 20.51
C GLY A 283 10.72 -48.54 20.02
N VAL A 284 9.73 -48.63 20.91
CA VAL A 284 8.31 -48.84 20.57
C VAL A 284 7.44 -47.78 21.24
N CYS A 285 6.46 -47.25 20.50
CA CYS A 285 5.49 -46.31 21.04
C CYS A 285 4.54 -47.02 22.02
N ILE A 286 4.58 -46.65 23.30
CA ILE A 286 3.71 -47.20 24.35
C ILE A 286 2.99 -46.11 25.13
N CYS A 287 1.97 -46.49 25.89
CA CYS A 287 1.30 -45.55 26.80
C CYS A 287 2.20 -45.21 27.99
N SER A 288 2.20 -43.95 28.39
CA SER A 288 2.90 -43.48 29.57
C SER A 288 2.42 -44.21 30.83
N LYS A 289 3.29 -44.27 31.86
CA LYS A 289 3.03 -45.00 33.11
C LYS A 289 1.66 -44.65 33.72
N GLY A 290 0.84 -45.66 34.00
CA GLY A 290 -0.50 -45.51 34.58
C GLY A 290 -1.64 -45.41 33.55
N LEU A 291 -1.31 -45.44 32.25
CA LEU A 291 -2.26 -45.48 31.16
C LEU A 291 -2.19 -46.84 30.44
N SER A 292 -3.32 -47.31 29.90
CA SER A 292 -3.43 -48.50 29.05
C SER A 292 -3.91 -48.12 27.68
N SER A 293 -3.49 -48.86 26.66
CA SER A 293 -4.01 -48.71 25.30
C SER A 293 -5.46 -49.19 25.24
N ASP A 294 -6.38 -48.34 24.79
CA ASP A 294 -7.71 -48.74 24.35
C ASP A 294 -7.80 -48.58 22.82
N ASN A 295 -8.33 -49.60 22.14
CA ASN A 295 -8.30 -49.75 20.68
C ASN A 295 -9.08 -48.66 19.92
N SER A 296 -9.91 -47.87 20.60
CA SER A 296 -10.77 -46.86 19.98
C SER A 296 -10.39 -45.41 20.28
N TYR A 297 -9.59 -45.13 21.32
CA TYR A 297 -9.37 -43.76 21.82
C TYR A 297 -7.93 -43.42 22.24
N GLY A 298 -6.96 -44.32 22.07
CA GLY A 298 -5.57 -44.07 22.47
C GLY A 298 -5.28 -44.50 23.92
N CYS A 299 -4.44 -43.74 24.63
CA CYS A 299 -4.02 -44.09 25.99
C CYS A 299 -5.01 -43.58 27.03
N VAL A 300 -5.66 -44.49 27.75
CA VAL A 300 -6.66 -44.18 28.79
C VAL A 300 -6.13 -44.53 30.18
N LEU A 301 -6.61 -43.86 31.23
CA LEU A 301 -6.26 -44.21 32.60
C LEU A 301 -6.62 -45.67 32.88
N ILE A 302 -5.69 -46.40 33.51
CA ILE A 302 -6.01 -47.70 34.09
C ILE A 302 -6.98 -47.42 35.24
N SER A 303 -8.29 -47.52 34.99
CA SER A 303 -9.23 -47.62 36.10
C SER A 303 -8.85 -48.90 36.84
N ASN A 304 -8.44 -48.77 38.10
CA ASN A 304 -8.38 -49.90 39.02
C ASN A 304 -9.83 -50.35 39.29
N GLY A 305 -10.48 -50.90 38.26
CA GLY A 305 -11.63 -51.77 38.44
C GLY A 305 -11.11 -53.00 39.15
N ASN A 306 -11.52 -53.15 40.41
CA ASN A 306 -11.27 -54.29 41.30
C ASN A 306 -10.72 -55.51 40.55
N VAL A 307 -9.44 -55.80 40.78
CA VAL A 307 -8.86 -57.12 40.53
C VAL A 307 -9.79 -58.12 41.20
N LYS A 308 -10.68 -58.77 40.45
CA LYS A 308 -11.26 -60.02 40.90
C LYS A 308 -10.10 -60.99 40.85
N GLU A 309 -9.43 -61.17 41.99
CA GLU A 309 -8.61 -62.33 42.26
C GLU A 309 -9.43 -63.56 41.82
N LYS A 310 -9.07 -64.15 40.68
CA LYS A 310 -9.45 -65.53 40.41
C LYS A 310 -8.67 -66.36 41.41
N THR A 311 -9.28 -66.59 42.58
CA THR A 311 -8.74 -67.52 43.57
C THR A 311 -8.60 -68.88 42.88
N VAL A 312 -7.35 -69.29 42.66
CA VAL A 312 -6.98 -70.65 42.26
C VAL A 312 -7.36 -71.57 43.42
N ARG A 313 -8.61 -72.03 43.45
CA ARG A 313 -9.11 -72.99 44.45
C ARG A 313 -9.97 -74.08 43.83
N GLN A 314 -9.61 -74.51 42.63
CA GLN A 314 -10.10 -75.72 41.99
C GLN A 314 -8.93 -76.32 41.20
N PHE A 315 -8.02 -77.06 41.85
CA PHE A 315 -7.19 -78.09 41.18
C PHE A 315 -6.37 -79.00 42.13
N ILE A 316 -6.63 -79.00 43.45
CA ILE A 316 -6.04 -79.97 44.39
C ILE A 316 -7.18 -80.29 45.37
N PHE A 317 -7.98 -81.34 45.19
CA PHE A 317 -7.73 -82.69 45.70
C PHE A 317 -8.69 -83.68 45.01
N ILE A 318 -8.43 -84.05 43.75
CA ILE A 318 -8.90 -85.32 43.18
C ILE A 318 -7.95 -86.48 43.58
N THR A 319 -6.92 -86.20 44.37
CA THR A 319 -5.95 -87.18 44.88
C THR A 319 -6.14 -87.57 46.36
N ALA A 320 -7.30 -87.29 46.97
CA ALA A 320 -7.64 -87.75 48.32
C ALA A 320 -8.83 -88.74 48.39
N ILE A 321 -9.37 -89.17 47.24
CA ILE A 321 -10.39 -90.24 47.18
C ILE A 321 -9.76 -91.62 46.88
N LEU A 322 -8.45 -91.69 46.63
CA LEU A 322 -7.72 -92.95 46.40
C LEU A 322 -6.85 -93.43 47.58
N PHE A 323 -6.85 -92.74 48.73
CA PHE A 323 -6.06 -93.13 49.91
C PHE A 323 -6.87 -93.48 51.17
N ILE A 324 -8.21 -93.44 51.14
CA ILE A 324 -9.08 -93.88 52.25
C ILE A 324 -9.68 -95.28 52.01
N ILE A 325 -9.38 -95.94 50.89
CA ILE A 325 -9.79 -97.33 50.62
C ILE A 325 -8.72 -98.36 51.09
N ILE A 326 -7.61 -97.95 51.69
CA ILE A 326 -6.51 -98.87 52.07
C ILE A 326 -6.23 -98.92 53.60
N LEU A 327 -7.00 -98.26 54.46
CA LEU A 327 -6.86 -98.42 55.93
C LEU A 327 -8.22 -98.46 56.65
N ASN A 328 -8.82 -99.66 56.67
CA ASN A 328 -9.73 -100.29 57.66
C ASN A 328 -10.68 -101.23 56.88
N GLU A 329 -10.71 -102.57 56.95
CA GLU A 329 -10.55 -103.51 58.09
C GLU A 329 -10.79 -102.96 59.50
#